data_AF-A0A9P6XLT6-F1
#
_entry.id   AF-A0A9P6XLT6-F1
#
_cell.length_a   1.000
_cell.length_b   1.000
_cell.length_c   1.000
_cell.angle_alpha   90.00
_cell.angle_beta   90.00
_cell.angle_gamma   90.00
#
_symmetry.space_group_name_H-M   'P 1'
#
loop_
_entity.id
_entity.type
_entity.pdbx_description
1 polymer ?
#
loop_
_entity_poly.entity_id
_entity_poly.type
_entity_poly.pdbx_seq_one_letter_code
_entity_poly.pdbx_strand_id
1 'polypeptide(L)' 'MPRFYVTLIDTKDSFEYTPGIVKKIVNPDQSSSLRVRHDAYVKNGRVIIGYAEELCDDGKCVKVNDELVIIKNI' A
#
# COMPACT_ATOMS: atom_id res chain seq x y z
N MET A 1 9.81 10.86 17.26
CA MET A 1 8.39 10.41 17.23
C MET A 1 7.87 10.52 15.80
N PRO A 2 7.13 9.53 15.29
CA PRO A 2 6.49 9.64 13.98
C PRO A 2 5.50 10.80 13.98
N ARG A 3 5.61 11.68 12.98
CA ARG A 3 4.86 12.95 12.92
C ARG A 3 3.43 12.79 12.40
N PHE A 4 3.10 11.64 11.80
CA PHE A 4 1.81 11.38 11.19
C PHE A 4 1.45 9.89 11.28
N TYR A 5 0.16 9.60 11.31
CA TYR A 5 -0.41 8.25 11.22
C TYR A 5 -0.73 7.93 9.75
N VAL A 6 -0.26 6.80 9.24
CA VAL A 6 -0.44 6.40 7.84
C VAL A 6 -1.49 5.29 7.72
N THR A 7 -2.46 5.46 6.82
CA THR A 7 -3.28 4.34 6.33
C THR A 7 -2.82 4.02 4.92
N LEU A 8 -2.27 2.82 4.71
CA LEU A 8 -1.93 2.32 3.37
C LEU A 8 -3.05 1.40 2.90
N ILE A 9 -3.57 1.64 1.70
CA ILE A 9 -4.57 0.79 1.03
C ILE A 9 -3.91 0.23 -0.22
N ASP A 10 -3.86 -1.09 -0.35
CA ASP A 10 -3.36 -1.79 -1.53
C ASP A 10 -4.18 -3.07 -1.72
N THR A 11 -4.34 -3.52 -2.95
CA THR A 11 -4.97 -4.81 -3.27
C THR A 11 -4.13 -6.02 -2.85
N LYS A 12 -2.83 -5.82 -2.55
CA LYS A 12 -1.87 -6.85 -2.14
C LYS A 12 -1.30 -6.55 -0.75
N ASP A 13 -0.69 -7.56 -0.14
CA ASP A 13 -0.01 -7.46 1.17
C ASP A 13 1.44 -6.92 1.07
N SER A 14 1.89 -6.66 -0.14
CA SER A 14 3.26 -6.31 -0.46
C SER A 14 3.32 -5.41 -1.67
N PHE A 15 4.27 -4.49 -1.63
CA PHE A 15 4.68 -3.70 -2.77
C PHE A 15 5.50 -4.55 -3.73
N GLU A 16 5.20 -4.47 -5.02
CA GLU A 16 5.95 -5.12 -6.09
C GLU A 16 6.80 -4.09 -6.85
N TYR A 17 8.12 -4.29 -6.86
CA TYR A 17 9.04 -3.47 -7.63
C TYR A 17 8.95 -3.82 -9.12
N THR A 18 8.02 -3.15 -9.81
CA THR A 18 7.70 -3.34 -11.23
C THR A 18 8.90 -3.22 -12.17
N PRO A 19 9.85 -2.28 -12.01
CA PRO A 19 11.04 -2.22 -12.87
C PRO A 19 11.91 -3.49 -12.81
N GLY A 20 11.88 -4.23 -11.70
CA GLY A 20 12.62 -5.49 -11.54
C GLY A 20 11.95 -6.70 -12.17
N ILE A 21 10.68 -6.62 -12.57
CA ILE A 21 9.93 -7.75 -13.15
C ILE A 21 10.58 -8.20 -14.46
N VAL A 22 10.87 -7.27 -15.36
CA VAL A 22 11.52 -7.60 -16.65
C VAL A 22 12.86 -8.28 -16.41
N LYS A 23 13.68 -7.76 -15.49
CA LYS A 23 14.99 -8.35 -15.13
C LYS A 23 14.85 -9.78 -14.63
N LYS A 24 13.83 -10.06 -13.83
CA LYS A 24 13.58 -11.40 -13.28
C LYS A 24 13.03 -12.38 -14.32
N ILE A 25 12.25 -11.91 -15.29
CA ILE A 25 11.79 -12.74 -16.42
C ILE A 25 12.97 -13.15 -17.30
N VAL A 26 13.89 -12.23 -17.60
CA VAL A 26 15.04 -12.51 -18.49
C VAL A 26 16.18 -13.25 -17.78
N ASN A 27 16.29 -13.13 -16.46
CA ASN A 27 17.33 -13.78 -15.67
C ASN A 27 16.80 -14.22 -14.30
N PRO A 28 16.07 -15.36 -14.24
CA PRO A 28 15.36 -15.80 -13.04
C PRO A 28 16.29 -16.18 -11.86
N ASP A 29 17.54 -16.56 -12.16
CA ASP A 29 18.53 -16.98 -11.17
C ASP A 29 19.14 -15.81 -10.38
N GLN A 30 18.97 -14.57 -10.84
CA GLN A 30 19.30 -13.37 -10.05
C GLN A 30 18.25 -13.18 -8.94
N SER A 31 18.50 -13.87 -7.83
CA SER A 31 17.65 -13.91 -6.65
C SER A 31 17.71 -12.61 -5.84
N SER A 32 16.80 -11.69 -6.15
CA SER A 32 16.20 -10.82 -5.13
C SER A 32 14.67 -10.94 -5.16
N SER A 33 14.05 -10.80 -3.99
CA SER A 33 12.59 -10.67 -3.92
C SER A 33 12.21 -9.32 -4.53
N LEU A 34 11.29 -9.33 -5.49
CA LEU A 34 10.67 -8.10 -6.02
C LEU A 34 9.60 -7.55 -5.08
N ARG A 35 9.26 -8.29 -4.03
CA ARG A 35 8.20 -7.98 -3.09
C ARG A 35 8.76 -7.49 -1.77
N VAL A 36 8.17 -6.40 -1.27
CA VAL A 36 8.43 -5.86 0.06
C VAL A 36 7.09 -5.77 0.79
N ARG A 37 6.93 -6.52 1.88
CA ARG A 37 5.69 -6.49 2.68
C ARG A 37 5.42 -5.09 3.22
N HIS A 38 4.16 -4.68 3.25
CA HIS A 38 3.78 -3.34 3.71
C HIS A 38 4.16 -3.07 5.18
N ASP A 39 4.10 -4.07 6.05
CA ASP A 39 4.48 -3.95 7.47
C ASP A 39 5.99 -3.76 7.70
N ALA A 40 6.81 -4.07 6.69
CA ALA A 40 8.24 -3.82 6.73
C ALA A 40 8.54 -2.31 6.77
N TYR A 41 7.64 -1.45 6.26
CA TYR A 41 7.86 0.00 6.17
C TYR A 41 6.72 0.87 6.71
N VAL A 42 5.50 0.36 6.90
CA VAL A 42 4.44 1.06 7.64
C VAL A 42 4.62 0.81 9.13
N LYS A 43 5.26 1.76 9.83
CA LYS A 43 5.59 1.62 11.27
C LYS A 43 4.61 2.30 12.22
N ASN A 44 3.97 3.38 11.79
CA ASN A 44 2.97 4.11 12.59
C ASN A 44 1.69 4.29 11.77
N GLY A 45 0.84 3.27 11.78
CA GLY A 45 -0.25 3.22 10.83
C GLY A 45 -1.00 1.90 10.81
N ARG A 46 -1.77 1.72 9.74
CA ARG A 46 -2.43 0.46 9.41
C ARG A 46 -2.33 0.20 7.90
N VAL A 47 -2.41 -1.08 7.55
CA VAL A 47 -2.50 -1.56 6.17
C VAL A 47 -3.90 -2.13 5.99
N ILE A 48 -4.59 -1.73 4.93
CA ILE A 48 -5.88 -2.25 4.52
C ILE A 48 -5.68 -2.96 3.18
N ILE A 49 -6.00 -4.24 3.13
CA ILE A 49 -6.02 -4.98 1.87
C ILE A 49 -7.37 -4.74 1.21
N GLY A 50 -7.38 -4.00 0.10
CA GLY A 50 -8.59 -3.57 -0.58
C GLY A 50 -8.32 -2.63 -1.74
N TYR A 51 -9.37 -2.32 -2.49
CA TYR A 51 -9.32 -1.37 -3.59
C TYR A 51 -9.95 -0.05 -3.16
N ALA A 52 -9.28 1.07 -3.42
CA ALA A 52 -9.84 2.40 -3.20
C ALA A 52 -10.86 2.68 -4.31
N GLU A 53 -12.14 2.54 -3.98
CA GLU A 53 -13.25 2.63 -4.93
C GLU A 53 -13.59 4.09 -5.29
N GLU A 54 -13.64 4.96 -4.28
CA GLU A 54 -14.10 6.34 -4.44
C GLU A 54 -13.45 7.28 -3.41
N LEU A 55 -13.15 8.51 -3.82
CA LEU A 55 -12.81 9.61 -2.92
C LEU A 55 -14.07 10.39 -2.56
N CYS A 56 -14.29 10.64 -1.28
CA CYS A 56 -15.46 11.35 -0.78
C CYS A 56 -15.06 12.54 0.11
N ASP A 57 -16.03 13.42 0.39
CA ASP A 57 -15.88 14.59 1.27
C ASP A 57 -14.67 15.47 0.94
N ASP A 58 -14.49 15.81 -0.33
CA ASP A 58 -13.36 16.63 -0.80
C ASP A 58 -12.00 16.02 -0.43
N GLY A 59 -11.90 14.69 -0.52
CA GLY A 59 -10.68 13.93 -0.21
C GLY A 59 -10.45 13.68 1.29
N LYS A 60 -11.47 13.85 2.14
CA LYS A 60 -11.39 13.53 3.58
C LYS A 60 -11.78 12.10 3.90
N CYS A 61 -12.32 11.35 2.94
CA CYS A 61 -12.57 9.94 3.08
C CYS A 61 -12.34 9.15 1.79
N VAL A 62 -12.19 7.83 1.96
CA VAL A 62 -12.04 6.87 0.86
C VAL A 62 -12.97 5.69 1.11
N LYS A 63 -13.75 5.28 0.10
CA LYS A 63 -14.51 4.02 0.15
C LYS A 63 -13.62 2.85 -0.21
N VAL A 64 -13.56 1.84 0.65
CA VAL A 64 -12.77 0.61 0.48
C VAL A 64 -13.58 -0.56 1.00
N ASN A 65 -13.84 -1.57 0.16
CA ASN A 65 -14.58 -2.78 0.54
C ASN A 65 -15.97 -2.46 1.14
N ASP A 66 -16.71 -1.54 0.52
CA ASP A 66 -17.99 -1.02 1.02
C ASP A 66 -17.94 -0.29 2.38
N GLU A 67 -16.76 -0.07 2.95
CA GLU A 67 -16.56 0.70 4.19
C GLU A 67 -15.95 2.08 3.91
N LEU A 68 -16.31 3.07 4.74
CA LEU A 68 -15.74 4.41 4.67
C LEU A 68 -14.51 4.53 5.58
N VAL A 69 -13.36 4.86 4.99
CA VAL A 69 -12.11 5.18 5.68
C VAL A 69 -11.96 6.68 5.79
N ILE A 70 -12.09 7.22 7.01
CA ILE A 70 -11.89 8.66 7.28
C ILE A 70 -10.39 8.98 7.39
N ILE A 71 -9.95 9.98 6.63
CA ILE A 71 -8.60 10.55 6.71
C ILE A 71 -8.61 11.59 7.84
N LYS A 72 -7.97 11.27 8.96
CA LYS A 72 -7.85 12.20 10.09
C LYS A 72 -6.88 13.32 9.73
N ASN A 73 -7.36 14.56 9.72
CA ASN A 73 -6.49 15.73 9.68
C ASN A 73 -5.80 15.89 11.04
N ILE A 74 -4.48 16.12 11.00
CA ILE A 74 -3.64 16.45 12.18
C ILE A 74 -3.56 17.97 12.29
#